data_AF-A0A059ZUI3-F1
#
_entry.id   AF-A0A059ZUI3-F1
#
_cell.length_a   1.000
_cell.length_b   1.000
_cell.length_c   1.000
_cell.angle_alpha   90.00
_cell.angle_beta   90.00
_cell.angle_gamma   90.00
#
_symmetry.space_group_name_H-M   'P 1'
#
loop_
_entity.id
_entity.type
_entity.pdbx_description
1 polymer ?
#
loop_
_entity_poly.entity_id
_entity_poly.type
_entity_poly.pdbx_seq_one_letter_code
_entity_poly.pdbx_strand_id
1 'polypeptide(L)'
;MTVKSFGSPPQIIPAEGSASAKRWEMPEFSESAVATEAPGLGEAEPPVEASELRLPTTAEIEAVYAKAAEEGRAAGYAEGQQLGRREALQAAATDIERLRQILRGLAAPVDRLDAAVEQALLSLALEIARQVIRHELTTQPELILPLLREALKALPIRSRRPLLRLHPEDVALLREALPELADEGVETVADPDLERGGLILAVPLEGEPVVPDRRWGQRSEAAVATELDLSLATRWRQVLEQLFGDLAR
;
A
#
# COMPACT_ATOMS: atom_id res chain seq x y z
N MET A 1 43.95 8.10 -2.39
CA MET A 1 44.63 8.08 -3.70
C MET A 1 44.60 9.49 -4.25
N THR A 2 45.75 10.16 -4.22
CA THR A 2 45.91 11.56 -4.62
C THR A 2 46.13 11.59 -6.13
N VAL A 3 45.17 12.14 -6.88
CA VAL A 3 45.26 12.27 -8.34
C VAL A 3 46.24 13.40 -8.65
N LYS A 4 47.39 13.07 -9.25
CA LYS A 4 48.33 14.03 -9.82
C LYS A 4 47.65 14.69 -11.04
N SER A 5 47.32 15.97 -10.95
CA SER A 5 46.87 16.77 -12.09
C SER A 5 48.07 17.10 -12.99
N PHE A 6 48.10 16.51 -14.18
CA PHE A 6 49.00 16.89 -15.28
C PHE A 6 48.37 18.01 -16.10
N GLY A 7 49.18 19.01 -16.47
CA GLY A 7 48.88 19.97 -17.53
C GLY A 7 48.42 21.32 -17.04
N SER A 8 49.30 22.33 -17.11
CA SER A 8 48.88 23.73 -17.12
C SER A 8 47.81 23.92 -18.20
N PRO A 9 46.71 24.65 -17.92
CA PRO A 9 45.72 24.93 -18.96
C PRO A 9 46.39 25.68 -20.10
N PRO A 10 45.96 25.46 -21.36
CA PRO A 10 46.48 26.23 -22.48
C PRO A 10 46.27 27.72 -22.19
N GLN A 11 47.33 28.52 -22.32
CA GLN A 11 47.23 29.97 -22.20
C GLN A 11 46.36 30.49 -23.35
N ILE A 12 45.07 30.68 -23.06
CA ILE A 12 44.12 31.32 -23.97
C ILE A 12 44.50 32.78 -23.99
N ILE A 13 45.05 33.26 -25.11
CA ILE A 13 45.36 34.68 -25.31
C ILE A 13 44.02 35.42 -25.36
N PRO A 14 43.66 36.25 -24.36
CA PRO A 14 42.40 36.97 -24.35
C PRO A 14 42.36 37.98 -25.49
N ALA A 15 41.18 38.23 -26.05
CA ALA A 15 41.00 39.12 -27.21
C ALA A 15 41.59 40.52 -26.99
N GLU A 16 41.61 41.02 -25.75
CA GLU A 16 42.21 42.31 -25.40
C GLU A 16 43.75 42.34 -25.56
N GLY A 17 44.42 41.19 -25.45
CA GLY A 17 45.87 41.06 -25.69
C GLY A 17 46.26 41.13 -27.18
N SER A 18 45.30 40.91 -28.08
CA SER A 18 45.53 40.97 -29.54
C SER A 18 45.82 42.37 -30.07
N ALA A 19 45.50 43.42 -29.29
CA ALA A 19 45.81 44.80 -29.64
C ALA A 19 47.33 45.10 -29.70
N SER A 20 48.15 44.21 -29.14
CA SER A 20 49.63 44.27 -29.18
C SER A 20 50.25 43.34 -30.22
N ALA A 21 49.44 42.61 -31.00
CA ALA A 21 49.92 41.75 -32.08
C ALA A 21 50.55 42.64 -33.17
N LYS A 22 51.88 42.68 -33.20
CA LYS A 22 52.61 43.35 -34.28
C LYS A 22 52.43 42.55 -35.55
N ARG A 23 52.13 43.24 -36.65
CA ARG A 23 52.13 42.65 -37.99
C ARG A 23 53.51 42.03 -38.22
N TRP A 24 53.54 40.75 -38.57
CA TRP A 24 54.79 40.10 -38.93
C TRP A 24 55.28 40.71 -40.24
N GLU A 25 56.40 41.42 -40.16
CA GLU A 25 57.14 41.92 -41.31
C GLU A 25 58.36 41.03 -41.50
N MET A 26 58.50 40.49 -42.71
CA MET A 26 59.65 39.69 -43.09
C MET A 26 60.90 40.57 -42.97
N PRO A 27 61.90 40.20 -42.15
CA PRO A 27 63.11 40.99 -42.05
C PRO A 27 63.78 41.07 -43.42
N GLU A 28 64.07 42.29 -43.89
CA GLU A 28 64.78 42.49 -45.14
C GLU A 28 66.20 41.93 -45.02
N PHE A 29 66.43 40.82 -45.70
CA PHE A 29 67.77 40.30 -45.92
C PHE A 29 68.46 41.19 -46.95
N SER A 30 69.13 42.24 -46.49
CA SER A 30 70.10 42.94 -47.32
C SER A 30 71.38 42.11 -47.41
N GLU A 31 71.75 41.71 -48.63
CA GLU A 31 73.11 41.29 -48.97
C GLU A 31 74.04 42.49 -48.86
N SER A 32 74.37 42.89 -47.63
CA SER A 32 75.45 43.83 -47.37
C SER A 32 76.23 43.29 -46.19
N ALA A 33 77.36 42.68 -46.54
CA ALA A 33 78.33 42.15 -45.60
C ALA A 33 78.80 43.26 -44.66
N VAL A 34 78.42 43.15 -43.39
CA VAL A 34 79.23 43.65 -42.29
C VAL A 34 79.84 42.42 -41.63
N ALA A 35 81.08 42.14 -42.02
CA ALA A 35 81.97 41.30 -41.23
C ALA A 35 82.12 41.96 -39.85
N THR A 36 81.30 41.52 -38.90
CA THR A 36 81.52 41.78 -37.49
C THR A 36 82.35 40.61 -36.98
N GLU A 37 83.57 40.91 -36.52
CA GLU A 37 84.48 39.95 -35.91
C GLU A 37 83.76 39.12 -34.84
N ALA A 38 83.81 37.80 -35.02
CA ALA A 38 83.40 36.84 -34.00
C ALA A 38 84.37 36.93 -32.81
N PRO A 39 83.88 36.95 -31.55
CA PRO A 39 84.74 36.74 -30.40
C PRO A 39 85.28 35.31 -30.43
N GLY A 40 86.61 35.19 -30.39
CA GLY A 40 87.42 34.04 -29.99
C GLY A 40 86.84 32.63 -30.18
N LEU A 41 87.38 31.91 -31.16
CA LEU A 41 87.29 30.45 -31.31
C LEU A 41 87.73 29.74 -30.01
N GLY A 42 86.77 29.44 -29.14
CA GLY A 42 86.84 28.30 -28.23
C GLY A 42 86.61 27.02 -29.03
N GLU A 43 87.42 26.01 -28.73
CA GLU A 43 87.48 24.65 -29.30
C GLU A 43 86.32 24.26 -30.21
N ALA A 44 86.66 23.94 -31.46
CA ALA A 44 85.77 23.28 -32.39
C ALA A 44 85.21 22.02 -31.72
N GLU A 45 83.90 22.04 -31.41
CA GLU A 45 83.15 20.82 -31.18
C GLU A 45 83.45 19.86 -32.34
N PRO A 46 83.68 18.57 -32.06
CA PRO A 46 83.94 17.60 -33.12
C PRO A 46 82.81 17.70 -34.15
N PRO A 47 83.09 17.49 -35.45
CA PRO A 47 82.07 17.60 -36.47
C PRO A 47 80.91 16.70 -36.06
N VAL A 48 79.76 17.31 -35.75
CA VAL A 48 78.51 16.58 -35.66
C VAL A 48 78.34 15.92 -37.01
N GLU A 49 78.62 14.61 -37.06
CA GLU A 49 78.28 13.78 -38.20
C GLU A 49 76.82 14.10 -38.51
N ALA A 50 76.59 14.70 -39.67
CA ALA A 50 75.26 14.90 -40.19
C ALA A 50 74.69 13.50 -40.38
N SER A 51 74.05 12.99 -39.33
CA SER A 51 73.30 11.75 -39.37
C SER A 51 72.34 11.90 -40.54
N GLU A 52 72.50 11.05 -41.54
CA GLU A 52 71.64 11.03 -42.71
C GLU A 52 70.20 10.99 -42.21
N LEU A 53 69.49 12.11 -42.32
CA LEU A 53 68.07 12.17 -42.04
C LEU A 53 67.38 11.30 -43.10
N ARG A 54 67.25 10.02 -42.78
CA ARG A 54 66.51 9.06 -43.58
C ARG A 54 65.04 9.46 -43.49
N LEU A 55 64.58 10.14 -44.53
CA LEU A 55 63.16 10.39 -44.72
C LEU A 55 62.47 9.02 -44.85
N PRO A 56 61.40 8.76 -44.07
CA PRO A 56 60.69 7.49 -44.14
C PRO A 56 60.19 7.25 -45.56
N THR A 57 60.38 6.03 -46.03
CA THR A 57 59.93 5.60 -47.35
C THR A 57 58.41 5.46 -47.36
N THR A 58 57.78 5.63 -48.52
CA THR A 58 56.32 5.54 -48.67
C THR A 58 55.75 4.22 -48.12
N ALA A 59 56.50 3.12 -48.26
CA ALA A 59 56.13 1.81 -47.72
C ALA A 59 56.13 1.75 -46.18
N GLU A 60 57.05 2.46 -45.52
CA GLU A 60 57.09 2.54 -44.04
C GLU A 60 55.90 3.33 -43.50
N ILE A 61 55.50 4.39 -44.20
CA ILE A 61 54.34 5.21 -43.86
C ILE A 61 53.04 4.39 -44.00
N GLU A 62 52.88 3.65 -45.10
CA GLU A 62 51.72 2.76 -45.31
C GLU A 62 51.63 1.66 -44.25
N ALA A 63 52.76 1.07 -43.85
CA ALA A 63 52.80 0.06 -42.80
C ALA A 63 52.36 0.63 -41.44
N VAL A 64 52.77 1.86 -41.10
CA VAL A 64 52.33 2.56 -39.90
C VAL A 64 50.82 2.84 -39.94
N TYR A 65 50.29 3.29 -41.07
CA TYR A 65 48.84 3.52 -41.22
C TYR A 65 48.02 2.23 -41.11
N ALA A 66 48.47 1.15 -41.76
CA ALA A 66 47.79 -0.14 -41.70
C ALA A 66 47.74 -0.68 -40.25
N LYS A 67 48.87 -0.58 -39.53
CA LYS A 67 48.96 -0.98 -38.13
C LYS A 67 48.07 -0.12 -37.22
N ALA A 68 48.10 1.19 -37.38
CA ALA A 68 47.25 2.11 -36.62
C ALA A 68 45.75 1.87 -36.90
N ALA A 69 45.39 1.53 -38.14
CA ALA A 69 44.01 1.19 -38.51
C ALA A 69 43.56 -0.12 -37.85
N GLU A 70 44.40 -1.16 -37.83
CA GLU A 70 44.10 -2.41 -37.13
C GLU A 70 43.97 -2.22 -35.62
N GLU A 71 44.92 -1.50 -35.01
CA GLU A 71 44.89 -1.20 -33.57
C GLU A 71 43.66 -0.36 -33.20
N GLY A 72 43.34 0.68 -33.98
CA GLY A 72 42.14 1.48 -33.77
C GLY A 72 40.85 0.69 -33.92
N ARG A 73 40.79 -0.22 -34.90
CA ARG A 73 39.64 -1.11 -35.09
C ARG A 73 39.49 -2.12 -33.94
N ALA A 74 40.60 -2.70 -33.47
CA ALA A 74 40.59 -3.63 -32.36
C ALA A 74 40.20 -2.94 -31.04
N ALA A 75 40.76 -1.76 -30.77
CA ALA A 75 40.44 -0.97 -29.59
C ALA A 75 38.97 -0.50 -29.61
N GLY A 76 38.50 0.06 -30.72
CA GLY A 76 37.11 0.49 -30.88
C GLY A 76 36.10 -0.66 -30.76
N TYR A 77 36.43 -1.85 -31.28
CA TYR A 77 35.60 -3.04 -31.11
C TYR A 77 35.54 -3.49 -29.65
N ALA A 78 36.68 -3.51 -28.95
CA ALA A 78 36.74 -3.88 -27.54
C ALA A 78 35.97 -2.90 -26.64
N GLU A 79 36.13 -1.59 -26.86
CA GLU A 79 35.39 -0.56 -26.14
C GLU A 79 33.89 -0.61 -26.44
N GLY A 80 33.51 -0.74 -27.71
CA GLY A 80 32.11 -0.86 -28.13
C GLY A 80 31.43 -2.08 -27.52
N GLN A 81 32.13 -3.22 -27.46
CA GLN A 81 31.61 -4.43 -26.83
C GLN A 81 31.43 -4.25 -25.32
N GLN A 82 32.37 -3.60 -24.64
CA GLN A 82 32.25 -3.31 -23.20
C GLN A 82 31.12 -2.33 -22.91
N LEU A 83 31.00 -1.26 -23.71
CA LEU A 83 29.94 -0.26 -23.57
C LEU A 83 28.57 -0.90 -23.81
N GLY A 84 28.39 -1.61 -24.93
CA GLY A 84 27.13 -2.29 -25.24
C GLY A 84 26.74 -3.32 -24.19
N ARG A 85 27.71 -4.05 -23.60
CA ARG A 85 27.44 -4.98 -22.50
C ARG A 85 26.97 -4.25 -21.23
N ARG A 86 27.56 -3.10 -20.90
CA ARG A 86 27.13 -2.30 -19.73
C ARG A 86 25.72 -1.74 -19.93
N GLU A 87 25.45 -1.16 -21.10
CA GLU A 87 24.13 -0.63 -21.44
C GLU A 87 23.06 -1.71 -21.44
N ALA A 88 23.35 -2.88 -22.02
CA ALA A 88 22.43 -4.02 -22.02
C ALA A 88 22.12 -4.50 -20.59
N LEU A 89 23.12 -4.57 -19.70
CA LEU A 89 22.92 -4.95 -18.30
C LEU A 89 22.08 -3.90 -17.54
N GLN A 90 22.28 -2.61 -17.81
CA GLN A 90 21.48 -1.55 -17.19
C GLN A 90 20.03 -1.57 -17.67
N ALA A 91 19.80 -1.76 -18.97
CA ALA A 91 18.47 -1.90 -19.55
C ALA A 91 17.76 -3.13 -18.95
N ALA A 92 18.44 -4.29 -18.93
CA ALA A 92 17.90 -5.51 -18.33
C ALA A 92 17.58 -5.34 -16.84
N ALA A 93 18.42 -4.66 -16.06
CA ALA A 93 18.15 -4.38 -14.65
C ALA A 93 16.89 -3.51 -14.47
N THR A 94 16.69 -2.53 -15.36
CA THR A 94 15.51 -1.65 -15.36
C THR A 94 14.24 -2.43 -15.69
N ASP A 95 14.29 -3.29 -16.72
CA ASP A 95 13.17 -4.13 -17.13
C ASP A 95 12.79 -5.14 -16.05
N ILE A 96 13.79 -5.76 -15.39
CA ILE A 96 13.57 -6.65 -14.25
C ILE A 96 12.88 -5.91 -13.10
N GLU A 97 13.29 -4.68 -12.78
CA GLU A 97 12.63 -3.94 -11.70
C GLU A 97 11.20 -3.54 -12.07
N ARG A 98 10.94 -3.17 -13.33
CA ARG A 98 9.56 -2.97 -13.83
C ARG A 98 8.71 -4.22 -13.69
N LEU A 99 9.23 -5.37 -14.12
CA LEU A 99 8.53 -6.65 -13.99
C LEU A 99 8.23 -6.98 -12.52
N ARG A 100 9.21 -6.76 -11.62
CA ARG A 100 8.99 -6.93 -10.18
C ARG A 100 7.91 -5.99 -9.65
N GLN A 101 7.88 -4.73 -10.08
CA GLN A 101 6.82 -3.80 -9.69
C GLN A 101 5.45 -4.27 -10.14
N ILE A 102 5.32 -4.75 -11.38
CA ILE A 102 4.06 -5.32 -11.91
C ILE A 102 3.65 -6.55 -11.09
N LEU A 103 4.58 -7.47 -10.83
CA LEU A 103 4.31 -8.67 -10.03
C LEU A 103 3.89 -8.34 -8.58
N ARG A 104 4.57 -7.38 -7.92
CA ARG A 104 4.14 -6.89 -6.59
C ARG A 104 2.76 -6.23 -6.65
N GLY A 105 2.48 -5.48 -7.72
CA GLY A 105 1.18 -4.86 -7.97
C GLY A 105 0.04 -5.86 -8.18
N LEU A 106 0.36 -7.07 -8.66
CA LEU A 106 -0.60 -8.18 -8.84
C LEU A 106 -0.76 -9.06 -7.59
N ALA A 107 0.24 -9.15 -6.72
CA ALA A 107 0.16 -9.94 -5.48
C ALA A 107 -0.71 -9.25 -4.41
N ALA A 108 -0.52 -7.95 -4.18
CA ALA A 108 -1.27 -7.19 -3.17
C ALA A 108 -2.82 -7.18 -3.32
N PRO A 109 -3.42 -7.22 -4.52
CA PRO A 109 -4.86 -7.35 -4.67
C PRO A 109 -5.40 -8.75 -4.38
N VAL A 110 -4.58 -9.81 -4.49
CA VAL A 110 -5.02 -11.18 -4.17
C VAL A 110 -5.24 -11.34 -2.67
N ASP A 111 -4.27 -10.91 -1.84
CA ASP A 111 -4.42 -10.96 -0.37
C ASP A 111 -5.60 -10.12 0.14
N ARG A 112 -5.87 -8.99 -0.53
CA ARG A 112 -7.05 -8.15 -0.22
C ARG A 112 -8.37 -8.80 -0.65
N LEU A 113 -8.35 -9.60 -1.72
CA LEU A 113 -9.52 -10.32 -2.18
C LEU A 113 -9.91 -11.40 -1.16
N ASP A 114 -8.94 -12.10 -0.58
CA ASP A 114 -9.20 -13.15 0.41
C ASP A 114 -9.93 -12.62 1.64
N ALA A 115 -9.44 -11.53 2.24
CA ALA A 115 -10.10 -10.90 3.39
C ALA A 115 -11.50 -10.37 3.04
N ALA A 116 -11.69 -9.80 1.85
CA ALA A 116 -13.00 -9.32 1.40
C ALA A 116 -13.98 -10.47 1.16
N VAL A 117 -13.51 -11.58 0.60
CA VAL A 117 -14.31 -12.79 0.37
C VAL A 117 -14.68 -13.44 1.70
N GLU A 118 -13.75 -13.54 2.64
CA GLU A 118 -14.02 -14.06 3.99
C GLU A 118 -15.12 -13.26 4.68
N GLN A 119 -15.00 -11.92 4.68
CA GLN A 119 -16.02 -11.04 5.25
C GLN A 119 -17.38 -11.17 4.55
N ALA A 120 -17.38 -11.28 3.22
CA ALA A 120 -18.61 -11.44 2.44
C ALA A 120 -19.28 -12.79 2.71
N LEU A 121 -18.51 -13.88 2.81
CA LEU A 121 -19.01 -15.21 3.14
C LEU A 121 -19.57 -15.26 4.56
N LEU A 122 -18.88 -14.62 5.51
CA LEU A 122 -19.36 -14.50 6.88
C LEU A 122 -20.68 -13.74 6.93
N SER A 123 -20.74 -12.56 6.30
CA SER A 123 -21.96 -11.75 6.24
C SER A 123 -23.11 -12.52 5.60
N LEU A 124 -22.84 -13.29 4.54
CA LEU A 124 -23.86 -14.11 3.87
C LEU A 124 -24.35 -15.24 4.77
N ALA A 125 -23.43 -15.97 5.41
CA ALA A 125 -23.78 -17.06 6.31
C ALA A 125 -24.63 -16.56 7.50
N LEU A 126 -24.26 -15.41 8.06
CA LEU A 126 -25.00 -14.74 9.12
C LEU A 126 -26.40 -14.32 8.64
N GLU A 127 -26.51 -13.76 7.45
CA GLU A 127 -27.80 -13.34 6.90
C GLU A 127 -28.72 -14.53 6.60
N ILE A 128 -28.16 -15.63 6.07
CA ILE A 128 -28.89 -16.89 5.88
C ILE A 128 -29.36 -17.43 7.22
N ALA A 129 -28.50 -17.50 8.22
CA ALA A 129 -28.88 -17.97 9.55
C ALA A 129 -29.99 -17.11 10.17
N ARG A 130 -29.88 -15.78 10.07
CA ARG A 130 -30.93 -14.85 10.50
C ARG A 130 -32.26 -15.10 9.77
N GLN A 131 -32.21 -15.35 8.46
CA GLN A 131 -33.38 -15.64 7.65
C GLN A 131 -34.03 -16.98 8.03
N VAL A 132 -33.21 -18.01 8.25
CA VAL A 132 -33.67 -19.34 8.66
C VAL A 132 -34.32 -19.27 10.03
N ILE A 133 -33.69 -18.63 11.03
CA ILE A 133 -34.28 -18.52 12.36
C ILE A 133 -35.60 -17.72 12.30
N ARG A 134 -35.64 -16.61 11.55
CA ARG A 134 -36.89 -15.84 11.39
C ARG A 134 -38.00 -16.68 10.75
N HIS A 135 -37.66 -17.46 9.72
CA HIS A 135 -38.61 -18.34 9.06
C HIS A 135 -39.13 -19.45 9.98
N GLU A 136 -38.24 -20.10 10.74
CA GLU A 136 -38.61 -21.12 11.72
C GLU A 136 -39.49 -20.54 12.83
N LEU A 137 -39.19 -19.35 13.37
CA LEU A 137 -40.01 -18.72 14.41
C LEU A 137 -41.39 -18.27 13.88
N THR A 138 -41.48 -17.89 12.60
CA THR A 138 -42.77 -17.55 11.97
C THR A 138 -43.62 -18.81 11.75
N THR A 139 -42.99 -19.92 11.38
CA THR A 139 -43.65 -21.19 11.06
C THR A 139 -43.99 -22.00 12.32
N GLN A 140 -43.10 -21.96 13.32
CA GLN A 140 -43.15 -22.71 14.57
C GLN A 140 -42.90 -21.77 15.77
N PRO A 141 -43.86 -20.90 16.11
CA PRO A 141 -43.73 -19.95 17.23
C PRO A 141 -43.56 -20.63 18.61
N GLU A 142 -43.92 -21.91 18.73
CA GLU A 142 -43.77 -22.71 19.96
C GLU A 142 -42.30 -22.87 20.41
N LEU A 143 -41.33 -22.69 19.50
CA LEU A 143 -39.90 -22.79 19.80
C LEU A 143 -39.41 -21.77 20.83
N ILE A 144 -40.20 -20.72 21.11
CA ILE A 144 -39.85 -19.66 22.08
C ILE A 144 -40.23 -20.04 23.51
N LEU A 145 -41.15 -20.99 23.71
CA LEU A 145 -41.65 -21.37 25.03
C LEU A 145 -40.55 -21.86 25.99
N PRO A 146 -39.57 -22.69 25.58
CA PRO A 146 -38.47 -23.10 26.45
C PRO A 146 -37.60 -21.91 26.88
N LEU A 147 -37.36 -20.97 25.95
CA LEU A 147 -36.57 -19.77 26.22
C LEU A 147 -37.27 -18.87 27.25
N LEU A 148 -38.58 -18.68 27.11
CA LEU A 148 -39.37 -17.90 28.04
C LEU A 148 -39.32 -18.51 29.45
N ARG A 149 -39.44 -19.83 29.58
CA ARG A 149 -39.33 -20.54 30.87
C ARG A 149 -37.96 -20.34 31.51
N GLU A 150 -36.89 -20.36 30.73
CA GLU A 150 -35.53 -20.12 31.23
C GLU A 150 -35.36 -18.66 31.69
N ALA A 151 -35.84 -17.70 30.89
CA ALA A 151 -35.79 -16.29 31.22
C ALA A 151 -36.56 -15.99 32.52
N LEU A 152 -37.77 -16.53 32.68
CA LEU A 152 -38.57 -16.34 33.89
C LEU A 152 -37.89 -16.94 35.12
N LYS A 153 -37.23 -18.11 35.00
CA LYS A 153 -36.45 -18.70 36.11
C LYS A 153 -35.26 -17.84 36.53
N ALA A 154 -34.65 -17.12 35.59
CA ALA A 154 -33.53 -16.22 35.88
C ALA A 154 -33.98 -14.93 36.57
N LEU A 155 -35.27 -14.57 36.51
CA LEU A 155 -35.81 -13.41 37.21
C LEU A 155 -36.04 -13.71 38.70
N PRO A 156 -35.66 -12.80 39.62
CA PRO A 156 -36.07 -12.87 41.02
C PRO A 156 -37.57 -12.51 41.14
N ILE A 157 -38.47 -13.48 40.93
CA ILE A 157 -39.95 -13.29 40.91
C ILE A 157 -40.55 -12.87 42.29
N ARG A 158 -39.75 -12.73 43.36
CA ARG A 158 -40.25 -12.67 44.74
C ARG A 158 -41.12 -11.46 45.14
N SER A 159 -41.39 -10.49 44.26
CA SER A 159 -42.27 -9.36 44.64
C SER A 159 -42.93 -8.57 43.49
N ARG A 160 -42.75 -8.94 42.22
CA ARG A 160 -43.20 -8.11 41.09
C ARG A 160 -43.88 -8.92 40.00
N ARG A 161 -44.95 -8.38 39.41
CA ARG A 161 -45.64 -8.94 38.26
C ARG A 161 -44.86 -8.59 36.98
N PRO A 162 -44.21 -9.54 36.31
CA PRO A 162 -43.51 -9.25 35.07
C PRO A 162 -44.52 -9.03 33.93
N LEU A 163 -44.20 -8.09 33.05
CA LEU A 163 -44.96 -7.79 31.85
C LEU A 163 -44.28 -8.41 30.64
N LEU A 164 -45.05 -9.11 29.82
CA LEU A 164 -44.60 -9.77 28.60
C LEU A 164 -45.24 -9.09 27.39
N ARG A 165 -44.42 -8.48 26.54
CA ARG A 165 -44.86 -7.88 25.27
C ARG A 165 -44.49 -8.79 24.12
N LEU A 166 -45.47 -9.08 23.28
CA LEU A 166 -45.34 -9.98 22.13
C LEU A 166 -46.41 -9.69 21.08
N HIS A 167 -46.23 -10.23 19.88
CA HIS A 167 -47.18 -10.08 18.78
C HIS A 167 -48.56 -10.65 19.16
N PRO A 168 -49.69 -10.03 18.75
CA PRO A 168 -51.05 -10.47 19.11
C PRO A 168 -51.34 -11.95 18.81
N GLU A 169 -50.81 -12.50 17.72
CA GLU A 169 -50.95 -13.93 17.40
C GLU A 169 -50.21 -14.83 18.38
N ASP A 170 -49.02 -14.41 18.82
CA ASP A 170 -48.22 -15.18 19.77
C ASP A 170 -48.83 -15.09 21.18
N VAL A 171 -49.60 -14.03 21.48
CA VAL A 171 -50.34 -13.90 22.75
C VAL A 171 -51.44 -14.95 22.85
N ALA A 172 -52.14 -15.19 21.75
CA ALA A 172 -53.15 -16.24 21.69
C ALA A 172 -52.51 -17.62 21.92
N LEU A 173 -51.42 -17.91 21.20
CA LEU A 173 -50.66 -19.14 21.35
C LEU A 173 -50.15 -19.35 22.78
N LEU A 174 -49.62 -18.30 23.41
CA LEU A 174 -49.06 -18.41 24.76
C LEU A 174 -50.14 -18.70 25.81
N ARG A 175 -51.33 -18.10 25.68
CA ARG A 175 -52.46 -18.39 26.57
C ARG A 175 -52.94 -19.84 26.46
N GLU A 176 -52.86 -20.43 25.28
CA GLU A 176 -53.21 -21.83 25.05
C GLU A 176 -52.11 -22.80 25.52
N ALA A 177 -50.85 -22.48 25.25
CA ALA A 177 -49.72 -23.38 25.50
C ALA A 177 -49.21 -23.34 26.95
N LEU A 178 -49.25 -22.18 27.61
CA LEU A 178 -48.74 -21.97 28.97
C LEU A 178 -49.75 -21.16 29.82
N PRO A 179 -50.88 -21.77 30.24
CA PRO A 179 -51.83 -21.11 31.14
C PRO A 179 -51.22 -20.81 32.52
N GLU A 180 -50.23 -21.62 32.94
CA GLU A 180 -49.51 -21.50 34.22
C GLU A 180 -48.83 -20.13 34.41
N LEU A 181 -48.46 -19.44 33.32
CA LEU A 181 -47.85 -18.11 33.39
C LEU A 181 -48.80 -17.05 33.96
N ALA A 182 -50.10 -17.19 33.69
CA ALA A 182 -51.11 -16.31 34.26
C ALA A 182 -51.23 -16.52 35.78
N ASP A 183 -51.09 -17.77 36.23
CA ASP A 183 -51.10 -18.13 37.65
C ASP A 183 -49.84 -17.64 38.39
N GLU A 184 -48.70 -17.59 37.70
CA GLU A 184 -47.45 -16.97 38.19
C GLU A 184 -47.49 -15.43 38.21
N GLY A 185 -48.59 -14.82 37.75
CA GLY A 185 -48.81 -13.37 37.78
C GLY A 185 -48.13 -12.60 36.65
N VAL A 186 -47.76 -13.28 35.56
CA VAL A 186 -47.22 -12.66 34.34
C VAL A 186 -48.36 -11.99 33.56
N GLU A 187 -48.24 -10.69 33.29
CA GLU A 187 -49.21 -9.96 32.49
C GLU A 187 -48.77 -9.95 31.02
N THR A 188 -49.68 -10.26 30.08
CA THR A 188 -49.38 -10.30 28.64
C THR A 188 -49.99 -9.10 27.93
N VAL A 189 -49.16 -8.38 27.17
CA VAL A 189 -49.56 -7.21 26.38
C VAL A 189 -49.30 -7.50 24.90
N ALA A 190 -50.34 -7.35 24.09
CA ALA A 190 -50.25 -7.49 22.65
C ALA A 190 -49.64 -6.23 22.04
N ASP A 191 -48.60 -6.41 21.24
CA ASP A 191 -47.89 -5.34 20.55
C ASP A 191 -47.74 -5.68 19.05
N PRO A 192 -48.44 -4.98 18.14
CA PRO A 192 -48.39 -5.25 16.71
C PRO A 192 -47.10 -4.78 16.04
N ASP A 193 -46.28 -3.96 16.71
CA ASP A 193 -45.01 -3.47 16.16
C ASP A 193 -43.87 -4.50 16.35
N LEU A 194 -44.10 -5.54 17.16
CA LEU A 194 -43.18 -6.66 17.34
C LEU A 194 -43.35 -7.70 16.23
N GLU A 195 -42.24 -8.16 15.65
CA GLU A 195 -42.26 -9.30 14.74
C GLU A 195 -42.72 -10.57 15.48
N ARG A 196 -43.36 -11.48 14.74
CA ARG A 196 -43.73 -12.80 15.26
C ARG A 196 -42.49 -13.52 15.79
N GLY A 197 -42.60 -13.99 17.02
CA GLY A 197 -41.51 -14.61 17.77
C GLY A 197 -40.53 -13.65 18.45
N GLY A 198 -40.76 -12.34 18.37
CA GLY A 198 -40.11 -11.33 19.20
C GLY A 198 -40.80 -11.22 20.56
N LEU A 199 -40.01 -11.12 21.64
CA LEU A 199 -40.53 -11.08 23.01
C LEU A 199 -39.71 -10.09 23.84
N ILE A 200 -40.41 -9.22 24.56
CA ILE A 200 -39.81 -8.27 25.49
C ILE A 200 -40.39 -8.53 26.88
N LEU A 201 -39.50 -8.75 27.85
CA LEU A 201 -39.85 -8.96 29.25
C LEU A 201 -39.49 -7.71 30.05
N ALA A 202 -40.48 -7.04 30.64
CA ALA A 202 -40.29 -5.83 31.42
C ALA A 202 -40.80 -6.03 32.84
N VAL A 203 -40.05 -5.59 33.85
CA VAL A 203 -40.49 -5.57 35.26
C VAL A 203 -40.72 -4.12 35.68
N PRO A 204 -41.98 -3.66 35.83
CA PRO A 204 -42.26 -2.28 36.19
C PRO A 204 -41.77 -1.92 37.60
N LEU A 205 -41.43 -0.65 37.80
CA LEU A 205 -41.25 -0.06 39.14
C LEU A 205 -42.63 0.27 39.73
N GLU A 206 -42.78 0.20 41.06
CA GLU A 206 -44.07 0.43 41.73
C GLU A 206 -44.68 1.79 41.35
N GLY A 207 -45.93 1.78 40.87
CA GLY A 207 -46.76 2.98 40.72
C GLY A 207 -46.90 3.57 39.31
N GLU A 208 -46.17 3.06 38.30
CA GLU A 208 -46.29 3.57 36.92
C GLU A 208 -46.82 2.51 35.93
N PRO A 209 -47.86 2.83 35.14
CA PRO A 209 -48.34 1.93 34.10
C PRO A 209 -47.33 1.89 32.93
N VAL A 210 -46.98 0.67 32.48
CA VAL A 210 -46.23 0.49 31.24
C VAL A 210 -47.17 0.77 30.07
N VAL A 211 -47.17 2.01 29.58
CA VAL A 211 -47.96 2.39 28.41
C VAL A 211 -47.26 1.84 27.17
N PRO A 212 -47.97 1.16 26.25
CA PRO A 212 -47.42 0.82 24.94
C PRO A 212 -47.24 2.12 24.13
N ASP A 213 -46.10 2.78 24.31
CA ASP A 213 -45.76 4.00 23.57
C ASP A 213 -45.36 3.63 22.13
N ARG A 214 -46.17 4.07 21.16
CA ARG A 214 -45.98 3.90 19.72
C ARG A 214 -44.86 4.78 19.13
N ARG A 215 -44.15 5.57 19.94
CA ARG A 215 -43.13 6.53 19.48
C ARG A 215 -41.69 6.19 19.90
N TRP A 216 -41.48 5.04 20.52
CA TRP A 216 -40.27 4.76 21.29
C TRP A 216 -39.15 4.11 20.48
N GLY A 217 -38.53 4.89 19.60
CA GLY A 217 -37.26 4.52 18.98
C GLY A 217 -36.07 4.60 19.94
N GLN A 218 -36.11 5.46 20.98
CA GLN A 218 -35.08 5.57 22.02
C GLN A 218 -35.64 6.29 23.27
N ARG A 219 -35.31 5.75 24.46
CA ARG A 219 -35.40 6.31 25.85
C ARG A 219 -36.75 6.22 26.56
N SER A 220 -36.96 5.27 27.49
CA SER A 220 -36.78 5.54 28.92
C SER A 220 -36.16 4.39 29.71
N GLU A 221 -35.03 4.67 30.34
CA GLU A 221 -34.55 3.94 31.53
C GLU A 221 -35.39 4.26 32.79
N ALA A 222 -36.39 5.15 32.71
CA ALA A 222 -37.02 5.74 33.90
C ALA A 222 -38.18 4.92 34.51
N ALA A 223 -38.80 3.99 33.78
CA ALA A 223 -40.07 3.35 34.20
C ALA A 223 -39.96 1.85 34.53
N VAL A 224 -38.85 1.19 34.20
CA VAL A 224 -38.71 -0.27 34.30
C VAL A 224 -37.44 -0.62 35.09
N ALA A 225 -37.58 -1.47 36.11
CA ALA A 225 -36.46 -1.87 36.96
C ALA A 225 -35.47 -2.80 36.24
N THR A 226 -35.99 -3.61 35.31
CA THR A 226 -35.22 -4.54 34.48
C THR A 226 -36.02 -4.81 33.21
N GLU A 227 -35.45 -4.45 32.06
CA GLU A 227 -35.98 -4.77 30.74
C GLU A 227 -35.04 -5.78 30.07
N LEU A 228 -35.60 -6.91 29.65
CA LEU A 228 -34.91 -7.97 28.94
C LEU A 228 -35.55 -8.09 27.56
N ASP A 229 -34.89 -7.49 26.57
CA ASP A 229 -35.27 -7.64 25.16
C ASP A 229 -34.74 -8.97 24.63
N LEU A 230 -35.64 -9.93 24.44
CA LEU A 230 -35.35 -11.25 23.89
C LEU A 230 -35.66 -11.32 22.39
N SER A 231 -35.82 -10.17 21.72
CA SER A 231 -36.02 -10.10 20.28
C SER A 231 -34.87 -10.76 19.52
N LEU A 232 -35.20 -11.34 18.36
CA LEU A 232 -34.22 -11.95 17.47
C LEU A 232 -33.10 -10.97 17.14
N ALA A 233 -33.42 -9.70 16.89
CA ALA A 233 -32.45 -8.67 16.54
C ALA A 233 -31.43 -8.41 17.65
N THR A 234 -31.88 -8.30 18.90
CA THR A 234 -31.01 -8.03 20.06
C THR A 234 -30.18 -9.25 20.43
N ARG A 235 -30.77 -10.46 20.40
CA ARG A 235 -30.03 -11.71 20.64
C ARG A 235 -29.02 -12.02 19.54
N TRP A 236 -29.38 -11.75 18.28
CA TRP A 236 -28.45 -11.87 17.17
C TRP A 236 -27.24 -10.96 17.37
N ARG A 237 -27.48 -9.69 17.72
CA ARG A 237 -26.40 -8.75 18.04
C ARG A 237 -25.50 -9.25 19.17
N GLN A 238 -26.08 -9.77 20.26
CA GLN A 238 -25.30 -10.29 21.38
C GLN A 238 -24.48 -11.54 21.02
N VAL A 239 -25.04 -12.45 20.22
CA VAL A 239 -24.30 -13.63 19.72
C VAL A 239 -23.17 -13.20 18.78
N LEU A 240 -23.41 -12.21 17.91
CA LEU A 240 -22.36 -11.63 17.08
C LEU A 240 -21.27 -10.99 17.95
N GLU A 241 -21.63 -10.21 18.97
CA GLU A 241 -20.67 -9.60 19.89
C GLU A 241 -19.88 -10.65 20.69
N GLN A 242 -20.49 -11.76 21.10
CA GLN A 242 -19.75 -12.84 21.78
C GLN A 242 -18.80 -13.57 20.83
N LEU A 243 -19.28 -13.96 19.64
CA LEU A 243 -18.46 -14.73 18.69
C LEU A 243 -17.35 -13.89 18.05
N PHE A 244 -17.59 -12.61 17.78
CA PHE A 244 -16.65 -11.73 17.08
C PHE A 244 -15.96 -10.71 17.99
N GLY A 245 -16.49 -10.42 19.18
CA GLY A 245 -15.83 -9.56 20.17
C GLY A 245 -14.65 -10.24 20.86
N ASP A 246 -14.70 -11.57 21.00
CA ASP A 246 -13.58 -12.36 21.53
C ASP A 246 -12.44 -12.54 20.50
N LEU A 247 -12.71 -12.39 19.20
CA LEU A 247 -11.69 -12.43 18.13
C LEU A 247 -10.86 -11.14 18.02
N ALA A 248 -11.26 -10.07 18.71
CA ALA A 248 -10.59 -8.76 18.69
C ALA A 248 -9.67 -8.52 19.90
N ARG A 249 -9.40 -9.54 20.72
CA ARG A 249 -8.56 -9.48 21.92
C ARG A 249 -7.33 -10.37 21.80
#